data_AF-A0A7C0ZF08-F1
#
_entry.id   AF-A0A7C0ZF08-F1
#
_cell.length_a   1.000
_cell.length_b   1.000
_cell.length_c   1.000
_cell.angle_alpha   90.00
_cell.angle_beta   90.00
_cell.angle_gamma   90.00
#
_symmetry.space_group_name_H-M   'P 1'
#
loop_
_entity.id
_entity.type
_entity.pdbx_description
1 polymer ?
#
loop_
_entity_poly.entity_id
_entity_poly.type
_entity_poly.pdbx_seq_one_letter_code
_entity_poly.pdbx_strand_id
1 'polypeptide(L)'
;MDTLSALLQHWHFAPLAPLPTDAVPSGALKSPVAAVLLDVYGTLLVSAAGDIGTAAATALDTWPAACRSLGLHLPADPAAVGAQLRRRIIEAHRRQRQRGVDVPEVEIDRIWMDLLATDDREIARRAALIYELSVNPVWPMPGARGLLQTCRRSGLALGIVSNAQFYTPLVLAHLLGRDLESLGITPEMQIYSYRLGRAKPSPMLFEAACRCLAAVGLSPR
;
A
#
# COMPACT_ATOMS: atom_id res chain seq x y z
N MET A 1 -18.79 8.53 -9.25
CA MET A 1 -17.67 8.35 -8.29
C MET A 1 -17.21 6.91 -8.38
N ASP A 2 -15.91 6.68 -8.39
CA ASP A 2 -15.33 5.33 -8.31
C ASP A 2 -15.80 4.62 -7.03
N THR A 3 -16.20 3.35 -7.13
CA THR A 3 -16.85 2.60 -6.03
C THR A 3 -15.91 2.35 -4.86
N LEU A 4 -14.60 2.25 -5.11
CA LEU A 4 -13.58 2.12 -4.07
C LEU A 4 -13.39 3.45 -3.31
N SER A 5 -13.40 4.58 -4.02
CA SER A 5 -13.33 5.90 -3.41
C SER A 5 -14.55 6.18 -2.50
N ALA A 6 -15.75 5.76 -2.93
CA ALA A 6 -16.94 5.85 -2.10
C ALA A 6 -16.81 4.98 -0.82
N LEU A 7 -16.19 3.81 -0.91
CA LEU A 7 -15.95 2.96 0.26
C LEU A 7 -15.06 3.66 1.30
N LEU A 8 -13.96 4.27 0.85
CA LEU A 8 -13.05 5.01 1.73
C LEU A 8 -13.73 6.18 2.44
N GLN A 9 -14.63 6.90 1.77
CA GLN A 9 -15.39 8.02 2.36
C GLN A 9 -16.29 7.61 3.53
N HIS A 10 -16.79 6.37 3.52
CA HIS A 10 -17.67 5.85 4.57
C HIS A 10 -16.90 4.99 5.59
N TRP A 11 -15.61 4.75 5.36
CA TRP A 11 -14.78 3.99 6.27
C TRP A 11 -14.37 4.84 7.47
N HIS A 12 -14.54 4.29 8.68
CA HIS A 12 -14.12 4.97 9.90
C HIS A 12 -12.64 4.69 10.18
N PHE A 13 -11.78 5.62 9.80
CA PHE A 13 -10.36 5.59 10.18
C PHE A 13 -10.16 6.12 11.60
N ALA A 14 -9.41 5.38 12.40
CA ALA A 14 -9.02 5.80 13.75
C ALA A 14 -7.56 6.28 13.76
N PRO A 15 -7.23 7.38 14.48
CA PRO A 15 -5.85 7.81 14.65
C PRO A 15 -4.96 6.72 15.23
N LEU A 16 -3.78 6.55 14.65
CA LEU A 16 -2.71 5.70 15.17
C LEU A 16 -1.44 6.55 15.37
N ALA A 17 -0.75 6.30 16.47
CA ALA A 17 0.55 6.90 16.74
C ALA A 17 1.66 5.90 16.36
N PRO A 18 2.76 6.35 15.75
CA PRO A 18 3.93 5.49 15.55
C PRO A 18 4.56 5.15 16.90
N LEU A 19 5.15 3.97 17.00
CA LEU A 19 6.04 3.65 18.11
C LEU A 19 7.32 4.49 18.00
N PRO A 20 7.80 5.10 19.09
CA PRO A 20 9.08 5.80 19.09
C PRO A 20 10.21 4.87 18.64
N THR A 21 11.15 5.42 17.89
CA THR A 21 12.40 4.74 17.56
C THR A 21 13.48 5.20 18.52
N ASP A 22 14.36 4.31 18.96
CA ASP A 22 15.59 4.69 19.69
C ASP A 22 16.65 5.34 18.77
N ALA A 23 16.30 5.60 17.50
CA ALA A 23 17.17 6.24 16.54
C ALA A 23 17.33 7.73 16.86
N VAL A 24 18.57 8.16 17.03
CA VAL A 24 18.94 9.57 17.15
C VAL A 24 19.32 10.11 15.77
N PRO A 25 18.78 11.27 15.33
CA PRO A 25 19.20 11.90 14.08
C PRO A 25 20.73 12.06 14.05
N SER A 26 21.37 11.51 13.02
CA SER A 26 22.82 11.53 12.87
C SER A 26 23.23 11.60 11.41
N GLY A 27 24.49 12.00 11.19
CA GLY A 27 25.05 12.20 9.85
C GLY A 27 24.78 13.59 9.27
N ALA A 28 25.35 13.83 8.10
CA ALA A 28 25.16 15.05 7.32
C ALA A 28 25.06 14.69 5.83
N LEU A 29 24.25 15.46 5.10
CA LEU A 29 24.18 15.33 3.65
C LEU A 29 25.49 15.80 3.04
N LYS A 30 26.15 14.94 2.25
CA LYS A 30 27.40 15.28 1.55
C LYS A 30 27.19 16.22 0.36
N SER A 31 25.96 16.30 -0.14
CA SER A 31 25.56 17.15 -1.25
C SER A 31 24.06 17.45 -1.17
N PRO A 32 23.57 18.50 -1.86
CA PRO A 32 22.14 18.73 -2.00
C PRO A 32 21.42 17.49 -2.53
N VAL A 33 20.26 17.20 -1.95
CA VAL A 33 19.36 16.15 -2.41
C VAL A 33 18.60 16.67 -3.62
N ALA A 34 18.49 15.86 -4.68
CA ALA A 34 17.72 16.20 -5.89
C ALA A 34 16.41 15.39 -6.00
N ALA A 35 16.34 14.23 -5.35
CA ALA A 35 15.18 13.35 -5.35
C ALA A 35 14.99 12.67 -4.00
N VAL A 36 13.74 12.41 -3.63
CA VAL A 36 13.36 11.61 -2.45
C VAL A 36 12.39 10.51 -2.90
N LEU A 37 12.79 9.26 -2.68
CA LEU A 37 11.97 8.07 -2.93
C LEU A 37 11.52 7.50 -1.59
N LEU A 38 10.21 7.35 -1.41
CA LEU A 38 9.59 7.01 -0.13
C LEU A 38 9.02 5.59 -0.17
N ASP A 39 9.12 4.89 0.95
CA ASP A 39 8.25 3.74 1.20
C ASP A 39 6.87 4.22 1.68
N VAL A 40 5.91 3.30 1.81
CA VAL A 40 4.57 3.60 2.31
C VAL A 40 4.44 3.25 3.78
N TYR A 41 4.42 1.96 4.10
CA TYR A 41 4.17 1.49 5.47
C TYR A 41 5.42 1.70 6.33
N GLY A 42 5.25 2.35 7.49
CA GLY A 42 6.35 2.77 8.35
C GLY A 42 7.06 4.05 7.89
N THR A 43 6.59 4.71 6.83
CA THR A 43 7.19 5.97 6.32
C THR A 43 6.13 7.06 6.07
N LEU A 44 5.13 6.77 5.25
CA LEU A 44 3.99 7.67 4.97
C LEU A 44 2.74 7.30 5.77
N LEU A 45 2.57 6.01 6.08
CA LEU A 45 1.50 5.49 6.91
C LEU A 45 2.06 4.71 8.10
N VAL A 46 1.51 4.95 9.27
CA VAL A 46 1.56 4.01 10.41
C VAL A 46 0.60 2.87 10.09
N SER A 47 0.97 1.65 10.46
CA SER A 47 0.16 0.44 10.37
C SER A 47 0.17 -0.25 11.72
N ALA A 48 -1.00 -0.69 12.20
CA ALA A 48 -1.09 -1.53 13.39
C ALA A 48 -1.08 -3.04 13.06
N ALA A 49 -0.57 -3.44 11.89
CA ALA A 49 -0.46 -4.85 11.53
C ALA A 49 0.40 -5.60 12.57
N GLY A 50 -0.26 -6.38 13.44
CA GLY A 50 0.36 -7.12 14.54
C GLY A 50 -0.03 -6.65 15.94
N ASP A 51 -0.70 -5.51 16.09
CA ASP A 51 -1.13 -4.95 17.37
C ASP A 51 -2.67 -5.04 17.51
N ILE A 52 -3.16 -5.93 18.37
CA ILE A 52 -4.60 -6.20 18.54
C ILE A 52 -5.18 -5.16 19.52
N GLY A 53 -5.18 -3.89 19.10
CA GLY A 53 -5.82 -2.80 19.83
C GLY A 53 -7.32 -2.66 19.55
N THR A 54 -7.97 -1.70 20.21
CA THR A 54 -9.39 -1.37 20.01
C THR A 54 -9.75 -0.93 18.59
N ALA A 55 -8.81 -0.35 17.83
CA ALA A 55 -9.02 0.02 16.42
C ALA A 55 -9.19 -1.20 15.49
N ALA A 56 -8.50 -2.31 15.79
CA ALA A 56 -8.70 -3.57 15.10
C ALA A 56 -10.09 -4.15 15.41
N ALA A 57 -10.58 -4.01 16.65
CA ALA A 57 -11.91 -4.50 17.04
C ALA A 57 -13.04 -3.83 16.24
N THR A 58 -13.04 -2.50 16.10
CA THR A 58 -14.08 -1.78 15.33
C THR A 58 -14.03 -2.09 13.83
N ALA A 59 -12.83 -2.32 13.29
CA ALA A 59 -12.62 -2.65 11.88
C ALA A 59 -12.97 -4.12 11.55
N LEU A 60 -12.93 -5.02 12.55
CA LEU A 60 -13.44 -6.39 12.45
C LEU A 60 -14.98 -6.43 12.51
N ASP A 61 -15.63 -5.51 13.23
CA ASP A 61 -17.09 -5.43 13.31
C ASP A 61 -17.75 -5.03 11.97
N THR A 62 -17.03 -4.30 11.11
CA THR A 62 -17.53 -3.90 9.78
C THR A 62 -17.47 -5.03 8.76
N TRP A 63 -16.64 -6.06 8.98
CA TRP A 63 -16.43 -7.16 8.04
C TRP A 63 -17.70 -7.95 7.70
N PRO A 64 -18.48 -8.45 8.68
CA PRO A 64 -19.69 -9.21 8.36
C PRO A 64 -20.75 -8.38 7.63
N ALA A 65 -20.90 -7.10 8.01
CA ALA A 65 -21.83 -6.18 7.36
C ALA A 65 -21.41 -5.87 5.91
N ALA A 66 -20.12 -5.66 5.68
CA ALA A 66 -19.56 -5.43 4.36
C ALA A 66 -19.66 -6.67 3.46
N CYS A 67 -19.42 -7.87 3.99
CA CYS A 67 -19.64 -9.11 3.23
C CYS A 67 -21.10 -9.25 2.78
N ARG A 68 -22.05 -8.99 3.69
CA ARG A 68 -23.48 -9.05 3.37
C ARG A 68 -23.89 -8.02 2.32
N SER A 69 -23.42 -6.77 2.42
CA SER A 69 -23.78 -5.71 1.47
C SER A 69 -23.23 -5.96 0.06
N LEU A 70 -22.15 -6.73 -0.05
CA LEU A 70 -21.58 -7.18 -1.31
C LEU A 70 -22.15 -8.51 -1.81
N GLY A 71 -23.07 -9.14 -1.08
CA GLY A 71 -23.57 -10.47 -1.41
C GLY A 71 -22.50 -11.57 -1.35
N LEU A 72 -21.42 -11.36 -0.58
CA LEU A 72 -20.30 -12.29 -0.47
C LEU A 72 -20.54 -13.31 0.64
N HIS A 73 -20.45 -14.59 0.28
CA HIS A 73 -20.51 -15.72 1.21
C HIS A 73 -19.12 -16.03 1.76
N LEU A 74 -18.55 -15.12 2.54
CA LEU A 74 -17.26 -15.29 3.20
C LEU A 74 -17.43 -15.72 4.66
N PRO A 75 -16.44 -16.41 5.25
CA PRO A 75 -16.41 -16.66 6.69
C PRO A 75 -16.60 -15.36 7.48
N ALA A 76 -17.41 -15.42 8.54
CA ALA A 76 -17.64 -14.27 9.42
C ALA A 76 -16.37 -13.84 10.17
N ASP A 77 -15.42 -14.77 10.37
CA ASP A 77 -14.12 -14.51 10.94
C ASP A 77 -13.10 -14.08 9.85
N PRO A 78 -12.59 -12.84 9.87
CA PRO A 78 -11.55 -12.37 8.98
C PRO A 78 -10.26 -13.19 9.05
N ALA A 79 -9.91 -13.78 10.21
CA ALA A 79 -8.69 -14.57 10.33
C ALA A 79 -8.77 -15.86 9.47
N ALA A 80 -9.95 -16.49 9.39
CA ALA A 80 -10.18 -17.63 8.51
C ALA A 80 -10.03 -17.26 7.03
N VAL A 81 -10.52 -16.08 6.63
CA VAL A 81 -10.34 -15.53 5.27
C VAL A 81 -8.86 -15.26 5.01
N GLY A 82 -8.16 -14.66 5.96
CA GLY A 82 -6.71 -14.42 5.92
C GLY A 82 -5.89 -15.70 5.73
N ALA A 83 -6.26 -16.78 6.40
CA ALA A 83 -5.62 -18.08 6.23
C ALA A 83 -5.81 -18.61 4.79
N GLN A 84 -6.99 -18.45 4.20
CA GLN A 84 -7.26 -18.86 2.82
C GLN A 84 -6.51 -18.00 1.78
N LEU A 85 -6.47 -16.68 1.99
CA LEU A 85 -5.67 -15.76 1.16
C LEU A 85 -4.20 -16.13 1.21
N ARG A 86 -3.65 -16.30 2.43
CA ARG A 86 -2.24 -16.64 2.63
C ARG A 86 -1.86 -17.93 1.90
N ARG A 87 -2.70 -18.97 1.96
CA ARG A 87 -2.46 -20.23 1.22
C ARG A 87 -2.37 -19.99 -0.28
N ARG A 88 -3.31 -19.23 -0.86
CA ARG A 88 -3.33 -18.91 -2.30
C ARG A 88 -2.14 -18.06 -2.73
N ILE A 89 -1.75 -17.08 -1.91
CA ILE A 89 -0.55 -16.25 -2.15
C ILE A 89 0.71 -17.12 -2.14
N ILE A 90 0.89 -17.98 -1.13
CA ILE A 90 2.04 -18.89 -1.03
C ILE A 90 2.14 -19.77 -2.27
N GLU A 91 1.01 -20.34 -2.71
CA GLU A 91 0.96 -21.22 -3.86
C GLU A 91 1.20 -20.45 -5.18
N ALA A 92 0.67 -19.24 -5.33
CA ALA A 92 0.98 -18.36 -6.46
C ALA A 92 2.49 -18.00 -6.50
N HIS A 93 3.08 -17.63 -5.36
CA HIS A 93 4.51 -17.37 -5.23
C HIS A 93 5.35 -18.59 -5.58
N ARG A 94 4.94 -19.80 -5.15
CA ARG A 94 5.62 -21.05 -5.50
C ARG A 94 5.65 -21.25 -7.03
N ARG A 95 4.53 -21.06 -7.72
CA ARG A 95 4.45 -21.15 -9.18
C ARG A 95 5.29 -20.11 -9.90
N GLN A 96 5.38 -18.89 -9.37
CA GLN A 96 6.25 -17.85 -9.94
C GLN A 96 7.73 -18.15 -9.75
N ARG A 97 8.12 -18.67 -8.57
CA ARG A 97 9.51 -19.11 -8.31
C ARG A 97 9.95 -20.25 -9.22
N GLN A 98 9.06 -21.20 -9.51
CA GLN A 98 9.32 -22.25 -10.50
C GLN A 98 9.61 -21.71 -11.91
N ARG A 99 9.19 -20.47 -12.20
CA ARG A 99 9.47 -19.74 -13.45
C ARG A 99 10.67 -18.79 -13.35
N GLY A 100 11.45 -18.85 -12.27
CA GLY A 100 12.66 -18.03 -12.08
C GLY A 100 12.42 -16.63 -11.50
N VAL A 101 11.26 -16.37 -10.88
CA VAL A 101 11.03 -15.13 -10.13
C VAL A 101 11.64 -15.25 -8.74
N ASP A 102 12.51 -14.31 -8.35
CA ASP A 102 13.28 -14.31 -7.10
C ASP A 102 12.40 -13.98 -5.87
N VAL A 103 11.78 -12.80 -5.89
CA VAL A 103 10.92 -12.27 -4.84
C VAL A 103 9.55 -12.03 -5.47
N PRO A 104 8.75 -13.09 -5.65
CA PRO A 104 7.46 -13.02 -6.31
C PRO A 104 6.51 -12.04 -5.60
N GLU A 105 5.70 -11.36 -6.39
CA GLU A 105 4.58 -10.55 -5.92
C GLU A 105 3.32 -10.89 -6.72
N VAL A 106 2.17 -10.75 -6.07
CA VAL A 106 0.87 -10.98 -6.69
C VAL A 106 0.09 -9.69 -6.87
N GLU A 107 -0.81 -9.68 -7.84
CA GLU A 107 -1.95 -8.77 -7.83
C GLU A 107 -3.01 -9.35 -6.90
N ILE A 108 -3.22 -8.72 -5.73
CA ILE A 108 -4.09 -9.28 -4.70
C ILE A 108 -5.54 -9.44 -5.19
N ASP A 109 -6.01 -8.57 -6.08
CA ASP A 109 -7.36 -8.66 -6.65
C ASP A 109 -7.56 -9.95 -7.47
N ARG A 110 -6.54 -10.46 -8.15
CA ARG A 110 -6.59 -11.78 -8.81
C ARG A 110 -6.71 -12.94 -7.81
N ILE A 111 -6.06 -12.83 -6.65
CA ILE A 111 -6.19 -13.83 -5.58
C ILE A 111 -7.60 -13.80 -4.97
N TRP A 112 -8.19 -12.60 -4.84
CA TRP A 112 -9.58 -12.45 -4.41
C TRP A 112 -10.58 -12.99 -5.42
N MET A 113 -10.35 -12.82 -6.72
CA MET A 113 -11.18 -13.45 -7.77
C MET A 113 -11.22 -14.97 -7.61
N ASP A 114 -10.05 -15.61 -7.41
CA ASP A 114 -9.95 -17.06 -7.16
C ASP A 114 -10.61 -17.47 -5.82
N LEU A 115 -10.44 -16.67 -4.76
CA LEU A 115 -11.07 -16.94 -3.47
C LEU A 115 -12.60 -16.88 -3.55
N LEU A 116 -13.13 -15.90 -4.28
CA LEU A 116 -14.57 -15.65 -4.40
C LEU A 116 -15.23 -16.45 -5.53
N ALA A 117 -14.44 -17.19 -6.32
CA ALA A 117 -14.90 -17.86 -7.53
C ALA A 117 -15.71 -16.93 -8.45
N THR A 118 -15.17 -15.73 -8.70
CA THR A 118 -15.81 -14.69 -9.53
C THR A 118 -14.88 -14.17 -10.60
N ASP A 119 -15.44 -13.89 -11.77
CA ASP A 119 -14.74 -13.17 -12.86
C ASP A 119 -14.87 -11.64 -12.72
N ASP A 120 -15.67 -11.16 -11.75
CA ASP A 120 -15.84 -9.75 -11.47
C ASP A 120 -14.68 -9.20 -10.63
N ARG A 121 -13.75 -8.52 -11.32
CA ARG A 121 -12.59 -7.88 -10.70
C ARG A 121 -12.98 -6.71 -9.78
N GLU A 122 -14.10 -6.03 -10.02
CA GLU A 122 -14.56 -4.94 -9.16
C GLU A 122 -15.03 -5.47 -7.80
N ILE A 123 -15.82 -6.55 -7.80
CA ILE A 123 -16.21 -7.26 -6.57
C ILE A 123 -14.95 -7.70 -5.79
N ALA A 124 -13.99 -8.31 -6.48
CA ALA A 124 -12.74 -8.75 -5.87
C ALA A 124 -11.94 -7.59 -5.25
N ARG A 125 -11.86 -6.43 -5.94
CA ARG A 125 -11.19 -5.23 -5.42
C ARG A 125 -11.90 -4.65 -4.20
N ARG A 126 -13.23 -4.61 -4.20
CA ARG A 126 -14.02 -4.13 -3.05
C ARG A 126 -13.80 -5.03 -1.84
N ALA A 127 -13.85 -6.36 -2.03
CA ALA A 127 -13.57 -7.33 -0.98
C ALA A 127 -12.14 -7.19 -0.43
N ALA A 128 -11.15 -7.06 -1.32
CA ALA A 128 -9.75 -6.86 -0.96
C ALA A 128 -9.53 -5.60 -0.12
N LEU A 129 -10.14 -4.48 -0.53
CA LEU A 129 -10.03 -3.21 0.17
C LEU A 129 -10.68 -3.28 1.56
N ILE A 130 -11.89 -3.84 1.66
CA ILE A 130 -12.57 -4.00 2.96
C ILE A 130 -11.74 -4.85 3.89
N TYR A 131 -11.26 -5.99 3.40
CA TYR A 131 -10.43 -6.88 4.20
C TYR A 131 -9.16 -6.19 4.68
N GLU A 132 -8.44 -5.50 3.78
CA GLU A 132 -7.23 -4.73 4.13
C GLU A 132 -7.55 -3.71 5.24
N LEU A 133 -8.58 -2.90 5.07
CA LEU A 133 -8.95 -1.88 6.05
C LEU A 133 -9.38 -2.50 7.40
N SER A 134 -9.98 -3.70 7.38
CA SER A 134 -10.36 -4.46 8.57
C SER A 134 -9.17 -5.00 9.36
N VAL A 135 -8.16 -5.56 8.68
CA VAL A 135 -7.07 -6.29 9.34
C VAL A 135 -5.75 -5.51 9.42
N ASN A 136 -5.63 -4.43 8.66
CA ASN A 136 -4.46 -3.56 8.61
C ASN A 136 -4.90 -2.09 8.73
N PRO A 137 -5.39 -1.66 9.91
CA PRO A 137 -5.73 -0.26 10.12
C PRO A 137 -4.48 0.61 9.99
N VAL A 138 -4.63 1.74 9.31
CA VAL A 138 -3.55 2.66 8.97
C VAL A 138 -3.92 4.11 9.27
N TRP A 139 -2.90 4.92 9.51
CA TRP A 139 -3.04 6.36 9.72
C TRP A 139 -1.84 7.12 9.13
N PRO A 140 -1.97 8.39 8.70
CA PRO A 140 -0.81 9.17 8.26
C PRO A 140 0.29 9.23 9.31
N MET A 141 1.52 8.99 8.87
CA MET A 141 2.70 9.28 9.69
C MET A 141 2.74 10.78 10.04
N PRO A 142 3.08 11.15 11.29
CA PRO A 142 3.29 12.53 11.67
C PRO A 142 4.27 13.23 10.72
N GLY A 143 3.90 14.40 10.22
CA GLY A 143 4.74 15.16 9.30
C GLY A 143 4.75 14.69 7.84
N ALA A 144 4.13 13.55 7.48
CA ALA A 144 4.15 13.01 6.11
C ALA A 144 3.67 14.04 5.07
N ARG A 145 2.53 14.70 5.32
CA ARG A 145 2.01 15.75 4.44
C ARG A 145 2.95 16.96 4.34
N GLY A 146 3.54 17.37 5.47
CA GLY A 146 4.48 18.50 5.52
C GLY A 146 5.76 18.21 4.74
N LEU A 147 6.29 16.99 4.85
CA LEU A 147 7.43 16.51 4.09
C LEU A 147 7.17 16.60 2.59
N LEU A 148 6.08 15.99 2.11
CA LEU A 148 5.73 15.99 0.68
C LEU A 148 5.57 17.41 0.13
N GLN A 149 4.88 18.29 0.87
CA GLN A 149 4.73 19.70 0.50
C GLN A 149 6.06 20.46 0.45
N THR A 150 6.96 20.17 1.39
CA THR A 150 8.28 20.81 1.46
C THR A 150 9.13 20.38 0.29
N CYS A 151 9.24 19.07 0.03
CA CYS A 151 9.97 18.54 -1.13
C CYS A 151 9.44 19.12 -2.45
N ARG A 152 8.11 19.19 -2.63
CA ARG A 152 7.49 19.79 -3.81
C ARG A 152 7.85 21.27 -3.97
N ARG A 153 7.78 22.06 -2.88
CA ARG A 153 8.14 23.50 -2.91
C ARG A 153 9.63 23.73 -3.16
N SER A 154 10.48 22.81 -2.72
CA SER A 154 11.92 22.84 -2.95
C SER A 154 12.34 22.33 -4.33
N GLY A 155 11.39 21.93 -5.19
CA GLY A 155 11.69 21.43 -6.53
C GLY A 155 12.37 20.06 -6.55
N LEU A 156 12.25 19.26 -5.48
CA LEU A 156 12.79 17.91 -5.44
C LEU A 156 11.89 16.96 -6.23
N ALA A 157 12.51 16.04 -6.98
CA ALA A 157 11.77 14.92 -7.57
C ALA A 157 11.26 14.01 -6.44
N LEU A 158 9.97 13.68 -6.46
CA LEU A 158 9.33 12.82 -5.48
C LEU A 158 8.85 11.51 -6.11
N GLY A 159 9.05 10.41 -5.41
CA GLY A 159 8.54 9.10 -5.82
C GLY A 159 8.18 8.20 -4.65
N ILE A 160 7.42 7.15 -4.96
CA ILE A 160 7.11 6.06 -4.06
C ILE A 160 7.69 4.78 -4.64
N VAL A 161 8.39 4.01 -3.79
CA VAL A 161 8.93 2.68 -4.13
C VAL A 161 8.57 1.71 -3.01
N SER A 162 7.47 0.97 -3.18
CA SER A 162 6.86 0.23 -2.07
C SER A 162 6.36 -1.15 -2.47
N ASN A 163 6.46 -2.10 -1.53
CA ASN A 163 5.70 -3.34 -1.61
C ASN A 163 4.26 -3.01 -1.22
N ALA A 164 3.35 -3.08 -2.17
CA ALA A 164 2.01 -2.49 -2.04
C ALA A 164 1.05 -3.15 -3.01
N GLN A 165 -0.23 -2.82 -2.89
CA GLN A 165 -1.31 -3.32 -3.74
C GLN A 165 -2.11 -2.16 -4.34
N PHE A 166 -3.08 -2.47 -5.22
CA PHE A 166 -3.83 -1.45 -5.95
C PHE A 166 -4.55 -0.42 -5.04
N TYR A 167 -4.94 -0.83 -3.83
CA TYR A 167 -5.63 0.04 -2.89
C TYR A 167 -4.72 1.04 -2.17
N THR A 168 -3.41 0.77 -2.11
CA THR A 168 -2.45 1.61 -1.37
C THR A 168 -2.46 3.08 -1.83
N PRO A 169 -2.35 3.42 -3.14
CA PRO A 169 -2.45 4.81 -3.57
C PRO A 169 -3.80 5.47 -3.26
N LEU A 170 -4.91 4.70 -3.28
CA LEU A 170 -6.24 5.21 -2.97
C LEU A 170 -6.34 5.58 -1.48
N VAL A 171 -5.88 4.70 -0.59
CA VAL A 171 -5.86 4.92 0.86
C VAL A 171 -4.94 6.09 1.21
N LEU A 172 -3.75 6.17 0.60
CA LEU A 172 -2.83 7.30 0.78
C LEU A 172 -3.48 8.63 0.39
N ALA A 173 -4.05 8.72 -0.81
CA ALA A 173 -4.67 9.95 -1.30
C ALA A 173 -5.84 10.38 -0.41
N HIS A 174 -6.66 9.42 0.03
CA HIS A 174 -7.77 9.66 0.95
C HIS A 174 -7.28 10.24 2.28
N LEU A 175 -6.32 9.57 2.94
CA LEU A 175 -5.83 9.97 4.26
C LEU A 175 -5.00 11.28 4.23
N LEU A 176 -4.33 11.58 3.13
CA LEU A 176 -3.62 12.85 2.95
C LEU A 176 -4.57 14.00 2.54
N GLY A 177 -5.81 13.67 2.16
CA GLY A 177 -6.84 14.60 1.70
C GLY A 177 -6.52 15.25 0.35
N ARG A 178 -5.63 14.65 -0.44
CA ARG A 178 -5.11 15.14 -1.72
C ARG A 178 -4.64 13.96 -2.57
N ASP A 179 -4.84 14.04 -3.88
CA ASP A 179 -4.21 13.11 -4.81
C ASP A 179 -2.68 13.26 -4.79
N LEU A 180 -1.98 12.16 -5.09
CA LEU A 180 -0.51 12.10 -5.00
C LEU A 180 0.19 13.01 -6.01
N GLU A 181 -0.40 13.23 -7.17
CA GLU A 181 0.13 14.12 -8.21
C GLU A 181 0.14 15.57 -7.75
N SER A 182 -0.94 16.02 -7.11
CA SER A 182 -1.01 17.33 -6.47
C SER A 182 -0.01 17.46 -5.32
N LEU A 183 0.47 16.37 -4.73
CA LEU A 183 1.55 16.37 -3.75
C LEU A 183 2.95 16.31 -4.37
N GLY A 184 3.05 16.26 -5.70
CA GLY A 184 4.30 16.26 -6.46
C GLY A 184 4.81 14.88 -6.87
N ILE A 185 4.04 13.81 -6.63
CA ILE A 185 4.40 12.44 -6.99
C ILE A 185 3.68 12.06 -8.28
N THR A 186 4.37 12.11 -9.42
CA THR A 186 3.78 11.78 -10.72
C THR A 186 3.43 10.29 -10.83
N PRO A 187 2.51 9.89 -11.72
CA PRO A 187 2.11 8.48 -11.87
C PRO A 187 3.28 7.54 -12.18
N GLU A 188 4.28 8.01 -12.95
CA GLU A 188 5.46 7.24 -13.33
C GLU A 188 6.43 7.03 -12.16
N MET A 189 6.39 7.94 -11.18
CA MET A 189 7.17 7.87 -9.95
C MET A 189 6.44 7.09 -8.83
N GLN A 190 5.26 6.51 -9.11
CA GLN A 190 4.54 5.61 -8.20
C GLN A 190 4.81 4.14 -8.56
N ILE A 191 5.89 3.60 -7.98
CA ILE A 191 6.40 2.26 -8.28
C ILE A 191 5.98 1.30 -7.17
N TYR A 192 5.09 0.36 -7.52
CA TYR A 192 4.52 -0.61 -6.61
C TYR A 192 4.82 -2.04 -7.04
N SER A 193 5.12 -2.92 -6.07
CA SER A 193 5.50 -4.31 -6.34
C SER A 193 4.47 -5.07 -7.18
N TYR A 194 3.18 -4.91 -6.88
CA TYR A 194 2.10 -5.64 -7.59
C TYR A 194 2.06 -5.35 -9.09
N ARG A 195 2.51 -4.17 -9.52
CA ARG A 195 2.55 -3.78 -10.95
C ARG A 195 3.68 -4.47 -11.70
N LEU A 196 4.77 -4.80 -11.00
CA LEU A 196 5.97 -5.41 -11.58
C LEU A 196 6.02 -6.93 -11.35
N GLY A 197 5.13 -7.47 -10.51
CA GLY A 197 5.13 -8.90 -10.14
C GLY A 197 6.36 -9.33 -9.34
N ARG A 198 7.11 -8.36 -8.78
CA ARG A 198 8.26 -8.59 -7.90
C ARG A 198 8.22 -7.63 -6.72
N ALA A 199 8.62 -8.11 -5.56
CA ALA A 199 8.70 -7.32 -4.34
C ALA A 199 10.16 -6.98 -3.99
N LYS A 200 10.38 -5.91 -3.21
CA LYS A 200 11.63 -5.69 -2.48
C LYS A 200 11.91 -6.92 -1.60
N PRO A 201 13.16 -7.39 -1.48
CA PRO A 201 14.41 -6.72 -1.86
C PRO A 201 14.90 -6.98 -3.30
N SER A 202 14.05 -7.45 -4.23
CA SER A 202 14.43 -7.54 -5.64
C SER A 202 14.84 -6.16 -6.19
N PRO A 203 15.91 -6.05 -7.01
CA PRO A 203 16.38 -4.77 -7.54
C PRO A 203 15.39 -4.13 -8.53
N MET A 204 14.43 -4.89 -9.06
CA MET A 204 13.55 -4.46 -10.15
C MET A 204 12.80 -3.15 -9.87
N LEU A 205 12.36 -2.92 -8.63
CA LEU A 205 11.67 -1.70 -8.22
C LEU A 205 12.61 -0.49 -8.21
N PHE A 206 13.85 -0.69 -7.75
CA PHE A 206 14.87 0.35 -7.72
C PHE A 206 15.36 0.67 -9.13
N GLU A 207 15.54 -0.33 -9.98
CA GLU A 207 15.89 -0.13 -11.39
C GLU A 207 14.79 0.66 -12.14
N ALA A 208 13.52 0.37 -11.87
CA ALA A 208 12.41 1.15 -12.39
C ALA A 208 12.49 2.61 -11.92
N ALA A 209 12.79 2.84 -10.64
CA ALA A 209 12.94 4.19 -10.09
C ALA A 209 14.12 4.92 -10.74
N CYS A 210 15.25 4.25 -10.94
CA CYS A 210 16.41 4.82 -11.64
C CYS A 210 16.06 5.21 -13.08
N ARG A 211 15.29 4.40 -13.82
CA ARG A 211 14.84 4.75 -15.17
C ARG A 211 13.94 5.98 -15.17
N CYS A 212 12.99 6.07 -14.23
CA CYS A 212 12.11 7.24 -14.13
C CYS A 212 12.88 8.51 -13.74
N LEU A 213 13.87 8.41 -12.84
CA LEU A 213 14.77 9.52 -12.50
C LEU A 213 15.62 9.95 -13.70
N ALA A 214 16.17 9.00 -14.46
CA ALA A 214 16.98 9.29 -15.64
C ALA A 214 16.19 10.07 -16.71
N ALA A 215 14.89 9.78 -16.86
CA ALA A 215 14.01 10.48 -17.79
C ALA A 215 13.82 11.98 -17.44
N VAL A 216 14.08 12.37 -16.19
CA VAL A 216 14.05 13.78 -15.73
C VAL A 216 15.46 14.35 -15.49
N GLY A 217 16.49 13.70 -16.04
CA GLY A 217 17.88 14.17 -15.97
C GLY A 217 18.56 13.93 -14.62
N LEU A 218 18.02 13.03 -13.78
CA LEU A 218 18.58 12.68 -12.48
C LEU A 218 19.19 11.26 -12.51
N SER A 219 20.34 11.09 -11.88
CA SER A 219 20.97 9.78 -11.70
C SER A 219 21.37 9.58 -10.23
N PRO A 220 21.21 8.36 -9.68
CA PRO A 220 21.83 8.01 -8.41
C PRO A 220 23.35 8.17 -8.49
N ARG A 221 23.96 8.62 -7.40
CA ARG A 221 25.42 8.80 -7.28
C ARG A 221 26.06 7.60 -6.59
#